data_AF-A0A9C7PNE4-F1
#
_entry.id   AF-A0A9C7PNE4-F1
#
_cell.length_a   1.000
_cell.length_b   1.000
_cell.length_c   1.000
_cell.angle_alpha   90.00
_cell.angle_beta   90.00
_cell.angle_gamma   90.00
#
_symmetry.space_group_name_H-M   'P 1'
#
loop_
_entity.id
_entity.type
_entity.pdbx_description
1 polymer ?
#
loop_
_entity_poly.entity_id
_entity_poly.type
_entity_poly.pdbx_seq_one_letter_code
_entity_poly.pdbx_strand_id
1 'polypeptide(L)' 'MIMQKLMVNQTLENMGIASTQTLATLLDGIARHSPEGVNFKQRAETLGWKQAVVTETKEHLTGPEISPLKKNPARTIPE' A
#
# COMPACT_ATOMS: atom_id res chain seq x y z
N MET A 1 -4.33 -30.84 9.92
CA MET A 1 -4.46 -29.38 10.12
C MET A 1 -5.78 -28.87 9.50
N ILE A 2 -6.93 -29.07 10.16
CA ILE A 2 -8.22 -28.47 9.73
C ILE A 2 -8.91 -27.82 10.93
N MET A 3 -8.97 -28.52 12.07
CA MET A 3 -9.60 -27.98 13.29
C MET A 3 -8.91 -26.71 13.81
N GLN A 4 -7.57 -26.63 13.79
CA GLN A 4 -6.86 -25.42 14.20
C GLN A 4 -7.18 -24.21 13.31
N LYS A 5 -7.34 -24.43 12.00
CA LYS A 5 -7.72 -23.36 11.05
C LYS A 5 -9.14 -22.86 11.31
N LEU A 6 -10.08 -23.77 11.57
CA LEU A 6 -11.46 -23.41 11.90
C LEU A 6 -11.54 -22.64 13.22
N MET A 7 -10.80 -23.06 14.25
CA MET A 7 -10.73 -22.35 15.53
C MET A 7 -10.20 -20.93 15.38
N VAL A 8 -9.12 -20.73 14.62
CA VAL A 8 -8.54 -19.41 14.38
C VAL A 8 -9.46 -18.54 13.52
N ASN A 9 -10.07 -19.10 12.48
CA ASN A 9 -11.02 -18.38 11.63
C ASN A 9 -12.22 -17.89 12.43
N GLN A 10 -12.78 -18.73 13.31
CA GLN A 10 -13.93 -18.33 14.14
C GLN A 10 -13.60 -17.14 15.04
N THR A 11 -12.41 -17.12 15.65
CA THR A 11 -11.98 -15.99 16.47
C THR A 11 -11.82 -14.72 15.63
N LEU A 12 -11.25 -14.82 14.42
CA LEU A 12 -11.08 -13.67 13.50
C LEU A 12 -12.42 -13.13 12.98
N GLU A 13 -13.35 -14.02 12.66
CA GLU A 13 -14.71 -13.66 12.24
C GLU A 13 -15.47 -12.94 13.37
N ASN A 14 -15.39 -13.47 14.59
CA ASN A 14 -15.98 -12.84 15.78
C ASN A 14 -15.37 -11.47 16.12
N MET A 15 -14.12 -11.21 15.71
CA MET A 15 -13.46 -9.90 15.85
C MET A 15 -13.87 -8.88 14.77
N GLY A 16 -14.75 -9.23 13.83
CA GLY A 16 -15.26 -8.28 12.84
C GLY A 16 -14.30 -8.01 11.67
N ILE A 17 -13.46 -8.98 11.32
CA ILE A 17 -12.51 -8.81 10.20
C ILE A 17 -13.25 -8.56 8.86
N ALA A 18 -14.43 -9.15 8.67
CA ALA A 18 -15.21 -8.99 7.44
C ALA A 18 -15.73 -7.57 7.24
N SER A 19 -16.22 -6.92 8.30
CA SER A 19 -16.68 -5.53 8.23
C SER A 19 -15.51 -4.57 8.01
N THR A 20 -14.38 -4.82 8.67
CA THR A 20 -13.14 -4.05 8.49
C THR A 20 -12.60 -4.15 7.06
N GLN A 21 -12.62 -5.35 6.46
CA GLN A 21 -12.20 -5.56 5.06
C GLN A 21 -13.13 -4.85 4.07
N THR A 22 -14.45 -4.86 4.33
CA THR A 22 -15.43 -4.15 3.50
C THR A 22 -15.19 -2.63 3.57
N LEU A 23 -14.98 -2.10 4.77
CA LEU A 23 -14.68 -0.68 4.97
C LEU A 23 -13.34 -0.30 4.32
N ALA A 24 -12.32 -1.15 4.42
CA ALA A 24 -11.03 -0.93 3.78
C ALA A 24 -11.17 -0.79 2.26
N THR A 25 -12.00 -1.62 1.63
CA THR A 25 -12.27 -1.54 0.18
C THR A 25 -12.96 -0.23 -0.19
N LEU A 26 -13.94 0.21 0.62
CA LEU A 26 -14.60 1.49 0.41
C LEU A 26 -13.63 2.67 0.56
N LEU A 27 -12.80 2.67 1.61
CA LEU A 27 -11.82 3.72 1.88
C LEU A 27 -10.71 3.77 0.81
N ASP A 28 -10.25 2.61 0.30
CA ASP A 28 -9.34 2.56 -0.85
C ASP A 28 -9.98 3.15 -2.11
N GLY A 29 -11.27 2.86 -2.34
CA GLY A 29 -12.04 3.47 -3.42
C GLY A 29 -12.11 5.00 -3.30
N ILE A 30 -12.39 5.53 -2.12
CA ILE A 30 -12.40 6.97 -1.86
C ILE A 30 -11.02 7.57 -2.11
N ALA A 31 -9.95 6.97 -1.59
CA ALA A 31 -8.58 7.47 -1.73
C ALA A 31 -8.13 7.56 -3.20
N ARG A 32 -8.57 6.63 -4.06
CA ARG A 32 -8.21 6.64 -5.50
C ARG A 32 -8.98 7.68 -6.32
N HIS A 33 -10.16 8.08 -5.87
CA HIS A 33 -11.02 9.03 -6.57
C HIS A 33 -11.04 10.41 -5.91
N SER A 34 -10.34 10.58 -4.79
CA SER A 34 -10.18 11.89 -4.17
C SER A 34 -9.31 12.79 -5.06
N PRO A 35 -9.45 14.12 -4.95
CA PRO A 35 -8.59 15.07 -5.67
C PRO A 35 -7.09 14.81 -5.45
N GLU A 36 -6.71 14.43 -4.23
CA GLU A 36 -5.33 14.07 -3.86
C GLU A 36 -4.86 12.82 -4.62
N GLY A 37 -5.68 11.77 -4.67
CA GLY A 37 -5.39 10.54 -5.40
C GLY A 37 -5.28 10.76 -6.91
N VAL A 38 -6.13 11.60 -7.49
CA VAL A 38 -6.07 11.98 -8.91
C VAL A 38 -4.81 12.79 -9.21
N ASN A 39 -4.45 13.74 -8.36
CA ASN A 39 -3.23 14.54 -8.51
C ASN A 39 -1.98 13.68 -8.39
N PHE A 40 -1.95 12.73 -7.45
CA PHE A 40 -0.87 11.76 -7.32
C PHE A 40 -0.76 10.87 -8.55
N LYS A 41 -1.89 10.37 -9.07
CA LYS A 41 -1.94 9.61 -10.32
C LYS A 41 -1.36 10.41 -11.49
N GLN A 42 -1.79 11.66 -11.67
CA GLN A 42 -1.30 12.53 -12.75
C GLN A 42 0.22 12.75 -12.62
N ARG A 43 0.73 13.02 -11.41
CA ARG A 43 2.17 13.14 -11.14
C ARG A 43 2.93 11.86 -11.48
N ALA A 44 2.37 10.69 -11.11
CA ALA A 44 2.97 9.39 -11.41
C ALA A 44 3.02 9.09 -12.91
N GLU A 45 2.03 9.55 -13.68
CA GLU A 45 2.01 9.45 -15.14
C GLU A 45 3.04 10.39 -15.80
N THR A 46 3.22 11.61 -15.28
CA THR A 46 4.14 12.59 -15.88
C THR A 46 5.60 12.41 -15.49
N LEU A 47 5.90 12.07 -14.23
CA LEU A 47 7.25 12.04 -13.66
C LEU A 47 7.73 10.61 -13.35
N GLY A 48 6.85 9.62 -13.51
CA GLY A 48 7.08 8.23 -13.13
C GLY A 48 6.81 7.97 -11.64
N TRP A 49 6.38 6.73 -11.33
CA TRP A 49 5.96 6.30 -9.99
C TRP A 49 6.95 6.63 -8.88
N LYS A 50 8.25 6.36 -9.08
CA LYS A 50 9.28 6.58 -8.04
C LYS A 50 9.39 8.03 -7.64
N GLN A 51 9.34 8.93 -8.63
CA GLN A 51 9.45 10.36 -8.37
C GLN A 51 8.18 10.88 -7.71
N ALA A 52 7.00 10.41 -8.13
CA ALA A 52 5.73 10.76 -7.49
C ALA A 52 5.68 10.32 -6.02
N VAL A 53 6.13 9.11 -5.70
CA VAL A 53 6.21 8.63 -4.30
C VAL A 53 7.16 9.51 -3.48
N VAL A 54 8.35 9.82 -4.00
CA VAL A 54 9.31 10.69 -3.30
C VAL A 54 8.73 12.08 -3.06
N THR A 55 8.05 12.67 -4.05
CA THR A 55 7.41 13.98 -3.90
C THR A 55 6.28 13.95 -2.87
N GLU A 56 5.40 12.94 -2.92
CA GLU A 56 4.32 12.75 -1.93
C GLU A 56 4.88 12.57 -0.51
N THR A 57 5.93 11.76 -0.39
CA THR A 57 6.59 11.47 0.89
C THR A 57 7.28 12.72 1.43
N LYS A 58 7.88 13.54 0.56
CA LYS A 58 8.52 14.81 0.91
C LYS A 58 7.51 15.91 1.28
N GLU A 59 6.33 15.95 0.64
CA GLU A 59 5.24 16.86 1.01
C GLU A 59 4.67 16.54 2.39
N HIS A 60 4.58 15.25 2.75
CA HIS A 60 3.98 14.82 4.02
C HIS A 60 4.99 14.67 5.18
N LEU A 61 6.30 14.66 4.89
CA LEU A 61 7.36 14.50 5.89
C LEU A 61 8.40 15.62 5.72
N THR A 62 8.35 16.65 6.58
CA THR A 62 9.55 17.41 6.95
C THR A 62 10.41 16.54 7.87
N GLY A 63 11.08 15.54 7.30
CA GLY A 63 11.94 14.58 8.00
C GLY A 63 13.08 14.09 7.10
N PRO A 64 14.16 13.54 7.67
CA PRO A 64 15.44 13.37 6.99
C PRO A 64 15.31 12.51 5.73
N GLU A 65 15.95 13.00 4.67
CA GLU A 65 15.86 12.48 3.31
C GLU A 65 16.08 10.96 3.26
N ILE A 66 15.05 10.21 2.86
CA ILE A 66 15.16 8.77 2.63
C ILE A 66 16.13 8.52 1.47
N SER A 67 17.33 8.02 1.80
CA SER A 67 18.32 7.60 0.82
C SER A 67 17.74 6.54 -0.13
N PRO A 68 17.99 6.60 -1.45
CA PRO A 68 17.43 5.65 -2.39
C PRO A 68 17.92 4.24 -2.07
N LEU A 69 16.98 3.30 -1.97
CA LEU A 69 17.27 1.87 -1.85
C LEU A 69 18.19 1.44 -3.00
N LYS A 70 19.44 1.11 -2.67
CA LYS A 70 20.40 0.52 -3.62
C LYS A 70 19.77 -0.74 -4.22
N LYS A 71 19.59 -0.78 -5.54
CA LYS A 71 19.11 -1.99 -6.23
C LYS A 71 20.03 -3.15 -5.85
N ASN A 72 19.48 -4.17 -5.20
CA ASN A 72 20.22 -5.38 -4.86
C ASN A 72 20.49 -6.18 -6.16
N PRO A 73 21.75 -6.40 -6.55
CA PRO A 73 22.09 -7.15 -7.76
C PRO A 73 21.76 -8.66 -7.67
N ALA A 74 21.35 -9.18 -6.52
CA ALA A 74 21.09 -10.61 -6.30
C ALA A 74 19.73 -11.13 -6.81
N ARG A 75 18.97 -10.35 -7.60
CA ARG A 75 17.67 -10.78 -8.16
C ARG A 75 17.73 -11.09 -9.66
N THR A 76 18.85 -11.64 -10.13
CA THR A 76 18.88 -12.37 -11.41
C THR A 76 18.58 -13.83 -11.08
N ILE A 77 17.37 -14.27 -11.43
CA ILE A 77 17.00 -15.69 -11.41
C ILE A 77 17.80 -16.34 -12.54
N PRO A 78 18.67 -17.34 -12.30
CA PRO A 78 19.27 -18.10 -13.38
C PRO A 78 18.18 -18.91 -14.10
N GLU A 79 18.27 -18.99 -15.44
CA GLU A 79 17.38 -19.79 -16.31
C GLU A 79 17.30 -21.27 -15.91
#